data_AF-A0A7J9IEW1-F1
#
_entry.id   AF-A0A7J9IEW1-F1
#
_cell.length_a   1.000
_cell.length_b   1.000
_cell.length_c   1.000
_cell.angle_alpha   90.00
_cell.angle_beta   90.00
_cell.angle_gamma   90.00
#
_symmetry.space_group_name_H-M   'P 1'
#
loop_
_entity.id
_entity.type
_entity.pdbx_description
1 polymer ?
#
loop_
_entity_poly.entity_id
_entity_poly.type
_entity_poly.pdbx_seq_one_letter_code
_entity_poly.pdbx_strand_id
1 'polypeptide(L)' 'MSYLLPHLHSGWAVDQAILAEEERLVVIRFGHDWDETCMQ' A
#
# COMPACT_ATOMS: atom_id res chain seq x y z
N MET A 1 2.00 0.80 12.36
CA MET A 1 2.89 1.82 11.78
C MET A 1 3.95 1.19 10.87
N SER A 2 3.76 1.25 9.56
CA SER A 2 4.80 0.94 8.58
C SER A 2 5.60 2.21 8.23
N TYR A 3 6.64 2.53 8.99
CA TYR A 3 7.38 3.79 8.85
C TYR A 3 8.13 3.97 7.51
N LEU A 4 8.37 2.88 6.78
CA LEU A 4 9.12 2.88 5.52
C LEU A 4 8.24 2.64 4.28
N LEU A 5 6.94 2.34 4.46
CA LEU A 5 6.02 2.08 3.36
C LEU A 5 5.09 3.28 3.15
N PRO A 6 4.89 3.74 1.91
CA PRO A 6 3.95 4.81 1.62
C PRO A 6 2.51 4.34 1.87
N HIS A 7 1.70 5.21 2.46
CA HIS A 7 0.26 4.98 2.64
C HIS A 7 -0.51 5.56 1.46
N LEU A 8 -1.41 4.77 0.88
CA LEU A 8 -2.28 5.17 -0.22
C LEU A 8 -3.66 5.53 0.35
N HIS A 9 -3.95 6.82 0.47
CA HIS A 9 -5.12 7.33 1.22
C HIS A 9 -6.43 7.44 0.42
N SER A 10 -6.45 6.98 -0.84
CA SER A 10 -7.65 6.99 -1.67
C SER A 10 -7.60 5.90 -2.73
N GLY A 11 -8.76 5.51 -3.26
CA GLY A 11 -8.84 4.55 -4.37
C GLY A 11 -8.13 5.04 -5.64
N TRP A 12 -8.12 6.36 -5.88
CA TRP A 12 -7.34 6.94 -6.98
C TRP A 12 -5.83 6.80 -6.76
N ALA A 13 -5.34 7.01 -5.53
CA ALA A 13 -3.92 6.82 -5.24
C ALA A 13 -3.48 5.36 -5.42
N VAL A 14 -4.37 4.41 -5.12
CA VAL A 14 -4.16 2.96 -5.39
C VAL A 14 -4.06 2.70 -6.90
N ASP A 15 -5.01 3.22 -7.67
CA ASP A 15 -5.03 3.06 -9.13
C ASP A 15 -3.76 3.61 -9.79
N GLN A 16 -3.36 4.83 -9.44
CA GLN A 16 -2.16 5.46 -9.99
C GLN A 16 -0.88 4.71 -9.62
N ALA A 17 -0.79 4.15 -8.41
CA ALA A 17 0.37 3.36 -7.99
C ALA A 17 0.54 2.06 -8.81
N ILE A 18 -0.57 1.46 -9.25
CA ILE A 18 -0.55 0.28 -10.12
C ILE A 18 -0.13 0.67 -11.54
N LEU A 19 -0.71 1.75 -12.08
CA LEU A 19 -0.43 2.20 -13.45
C LEU A 19 0.98 2.77 -13.64
N ALA A 20 1.59 3.33 -12.59
CA ALA A 20 2.90 3.97 -12.68
C ALA A 20 4.08 2.99 -12.79
N GLU A 21 3.89 1.70 -12.46
CA GLU A 21 4.94 0.70 -12.39
C GLU A 21 4.80 -0.35 -13.50
N GLU A 22 5.48 -0.13 -14.64
CA GLU A 22 5.38 -1.02 -15.81
C GLU A 22 6.34 -2.23 -15.74
N GLU A 23 7.46 -2.09 -15.05
CA GLU A 23 8.55 -3.09 -15.02
C GLU A 23 8.71 -3.80 -13.68
N ARG A 24 7.92 -3.41 -12.67
CA ARG A 24 8.05 -3.89 -11.28
C ARG A 24 6.72 -4.40 -10.75
N LEU A 25 6.79 -5.35 -9.82
CA LEU A 25 5.60 -5.82 -9.12
C LEU A 25 5.15 -4.80 -8.07
N VAL A 26 3.85 -4.49 -8.09
CA VAL A 26 3.21 -3.63 -7.10
C VAL A 26 2.54 -4.51 -6.04
N VAL A 27 3.05 -4.46 -4.80
CA VAL A 27 2.50 -5.20 -3.66
C VAL A 27 1.78 -4.23 -2.73
N ILE A 28 0.48 -4.43 -2.54
CA ILE A 28 -0.39 -3.56 -1.72
C ILE A 28 -0.99 -4.38 -0.59
N ARG A 29 -0.85 -3.88 0.65
CA ARG A 29 -1.49 -4.45 1.83
C ARG A 29 -2.74 -3.65 2.18
N PHE A 30 -3.91 -4.28 2.10
CA PHE A 30 -5.17 -3.75 2.63
C PHE A 30 -5.35 -4.21 4.07
N GLY A 31 -5.47 -3.25 4.99
CA GLY A 31 -5.60 -3.53 6.42
C GLY A 31 -5.60 -2.24 7.23
N HIS A 32 -5.82 -2.37 8.54
CA HIS A 32 -5.75 -1.26 9.47
C HIS A 32 -4.40 -1.20 10.17
N ASP A 33 -3.86 -0.01 10.39
CA ASP A 33 -2.51 0.16 10.95
C ASP A 33 -2.37 -0.24 12.43
N TRP A 34 -3.50 -0.43 13.10
CA TRP A 34 -3.62 -0.89 14.48
C TRP A 34 -3.95 -2.39 14.58
N ASP A 35 -4.17 -3.09 13.46
CA ASP A 35 -4.39 -4.53 13.48
C ASP A 35 -3.04 -5.25 13.66
N GLU A 36 -2.94 -6.09 14.68
CA GLU A 36 -1.73 -6.86 14.98
C GLU A 36 -1.33 -7.77 13.81
N THR A 37 -2.29 -8.35 13.09
CA THR A 37 -2.01 -9.19 11.93
C THR A 37 -1.40 -8.41 10.76
N CYS A 38 -1.66 -7.10 10.69
CA CYS A 38 -1.13 -6.21 9.67
C CYS A 38 0.25 -5.65 10.03
N MET A 39 0.71 -5.88 11.26
CA MET A 39 1.96 -5.40 11.84
C MET A 39 2.98 -6.50 12.13
N GLN A 40 2.55 -7.77 12.08
CA GLN A 40 3.39 -8.97 12.08
C GLN A 40 4.19 -9.09 10.78
#